data_AF-A0A7R7ENR0-F1
#
_entry.id   AF-A0A7R7ENR0-F1
#
_cell.length_a   1.000
_cell.length_b   1.000
_cell.length_c   1.000
_cell.angle_alpha   90.00
_cell.angle_beta   90.00
_cell.angle_gamma   90.00
#
_symmetry.space_group_name_H-M   'P 1'
#
loop_
_entity.id
_entity.type
_entity.pdbx_description
1 polymer ?
#
loop_
_entity_poly.entity_id
_entity_poly.type
_entity_poly.pdbx_seq_one_letter_code
_entity_poly.pdbx_strand_id
1 'polypeptide(L)'
;MSTAVKNAVAPTFAVIVKLNRSDELEDGLCYEEAIAVAKILEKCHVDGIEISCGMIGRKVGAPNRVIRTIEEEGYNFKAASDIASQLHIPVFVVGGFRRFVDIESRLQSSKIAVISLGRHLICEPDLPKKWMADHTYESQCKSCNQCFLTNPLECRMNH
;
A
#
# COMPACT_ATOMS: atom_id res chain seq x y z
N MET A 1 -21.11 -6.29 -2.85
CA MET A 1 -20.85 -4.84 -3.01
C MET A 1 -20.04 -4.55 -4.28
N SER A 2 -18.85 -5.13 -4.47
CA SER A 2 -17.97 -4.81 -5.61
C SER A 2 -18.62 -5.01 -6.99
N THR A 3 -19.34 -6.11 -7.20
CA THR A 3 -20.13 -6.32 -8.44
C THR A 3 -21.18 -5.24 -8.65
N ALA A 4 -21.86 -4.81 -7.59
CA ALA A 4 -22.86 -3.74 -7.69
C ALA A 4 -22.22 -2.41 -8.08
N VAL A 5 -21.04 -2.09 -7.55
CA VAL A 5 -20.27 -0.91 -7.97
C VAL A 5 -19.84 -1.03 -9.43
N LYS A 6 -19.25 -2.16 -9.84
CA LYS A 6 -18.86 -2.39 -11.25
C LYS A 6 -20.04 -2.26 -12.22
N ASN A 7 -21.24 -2.71 -11.83
CA ASN A 7 -22.44 -2.58 -12.63
C ASN A 7 -23.03 -1.17 -12.67
N ALA A 8 -22.69 -0.32 -11.69
CA ALA A 8 -23.20 1.05 -11.58
C ALA A 8 -22.32 2.09 -12.29
N VAL A 9 -21.11 1.72 -12.69
CA VAL A 9 -20.14 2.61 -13.34
C VAL A 9 -19.90 2.22 -14.80
N ALA A 10 -19.38 3.15 -15.60
CA ALA A 10 -18.99 2.84 -16.97
C ALA A 10 -17.90 1.74 -17.00
N PRO A 11 -17.84 0.89 -18.05
CA PRO A 11 -16.81 -0.15 -18.15
C PRO A 11 -15.37 0.36 -18.09
N THR A 12 -15.13 1.63 -18.47
CA THR A 12 -13.82 2.29 -18.41
C THR A 12 -13.47 2.86 -17.03
N PHE A 13 -14.39 2.81 -16.07
CA PHE A 13 -14.17 3.29 -14.72
C PHE A 13 -13.49 2.20 -13.88
N ALA A 14 -12.28 2.50 -13.39
CA ALA A 14 -11.51 1.57 -12.57
C ALA A 14 -12.06 1.49 -11.14
N VAL A 15 -12.27 0.26 -10.65
CA VAL A 15 -12.66 -0.05 -9.28
C VAL A 15 -11.53 -0.85 -8.64
N ILE A 16 -10.81 -0.21 -7.73
CA ILE A 16 -9.73 -0.82 -6.96
C ILE A 16 -10.21 -1.02 -5.53
N VAL A 17 -9.94 -2.21 -4.96
CA VAL A 17 -10.32 -2.52 -3.58
C VAL A 17 -9.08 -2.53 -2.69
N LYS A 18 -9.12 -1.76 -1.60
CA LYS A 18 -8.09 -1.81 -0.57
C LYS A 18 -8.43 -2.91 0.45
N LEU A 19 -7.57 -3.91 0.56
CA LEU A 19 -7.74 -5.09 1.37
C LEU A 19 -6.58 -5.22 2.38
N ASN A 20 -6.88 -5.59 3.61
CA ASN A 20 -5.86 -5.95 4.58
C ASN A 20 -5.34 -7.37 4.27
N ARG A 21 -4.02 -7.58 4.31
CA ARG A 21 -3.44 -8.94 4.34
C ARG A 21 -3.77 -9.68 5.63
N SER A 22 -4.04 -8.94 6.69
CA SER A 22 -4.52 -9.39 7.99
C SER A 22 -4.84 -8.15 8.81
N ASP A 23 -5.81 -8.27 9.72
CA ASP A 23 -6.13 -7.25 10.71
C ASP A 23 -5.20 -7.27 11.92
N GLU A 24 -4.39 -8.34 12.06
CA GLU A 24 -3.49 -8.57 13.19
C GLU A 24 -4.22 -8.57 14.54
N LEU A 25 -5.38 -9.23 14.56
CA LEU A 25 -6.26 -9.44 15.72
C LEU A 25 -6.66 -10.93 15.79
N GLU A 26 -6.92 -11.42 17.00
CA GLU A 26 -7.31 -12.83 17.25
C GLU A 26 -8.58 -13.22 16.47
N ASP A 27 -9.60 -12.36 16.49
CA ASP A 27 -10.87 -12.54 15.76
C ASP A 27 -10.97 -11.64 14.52
N GLY A 28 -9.85 -11.17 13.98
CA GLY A 28 -9.80 -10.34 12.78
C GLY A 28 -9.54 -11.15 11.51
N LEU A 29 -9.55 -10.47 10.36
CA LEU A 29 -9.18 -11.09 9.09
C LEU A 29 -7.78 -11.72 9.18
N CYS A 30 -7.70 -13.03 8.95
CA CYS A 30 -6.43 -13.74 8.86
C CYS A 30 -5.87 -13.74 7.43
N TYR A 31 -4.65 -14.24 7.26
CA TYR A 31 -3.97 -14.19 5.97
C TYR A 31 -4.62 -15.09 4.91
N GLU A 32 -5.04 -16.27 5.32
CA GLU A 32 -5.70 -17.27 4.48
C GLU A 32 -7.06 -16.76 4.01
N GLU A 33 -7.79 -16.08 4.90
CA GLU A 33 -9.04 -15.40 4.57
C GLU A 33 -8.82 -14.24 3.61
N ALA A 34 -7.75 -13.44 3.78
CA ALA A 34 -7.42 -12.36 2.86
C ALA A 34 -7.18 -12.88 1.44
N ILE A 35 -6.49 -14.02 1.28
CA ILE A 35 -6.33 -14.69 -0.04
C ILE A 35 -7.69 -15.12 -0.60
N ALA A 36 -8.54 -15.74 0.22
CA ALA A 36 -9.87 -16.16 -0.21
C ALA A 36 -10.73 -14.96 -0.67
N VAL A 37 -10.72 -13.87 0.09
CA VAL A 37 -11.38 -12.61 -0.25
C VAL A 37 -10.82 -12.03 -1.54
N ALA A 38 -9.50 -12.01 -1.73
CA ALA A 38 -8.87 -11.51 -2.95
C ALA A 38 -9.32 -12.29 -4.20
N LYS A 39 -9.42 -13.63 -4.10
CA LYS A 39 -9.94 -14.49 -5.18
C LYS A 39 -11.43 -14.25 -5.46
N ILE A 40 -12.23 -13.93 -4.44
CA ILE A 40 -13.63 -13.53 -4.62
C ILE A 40 -13.72 -12.18 -5.33
N LEU A 41 -12.88 -11.22 -4.94
CA LEU A 41 -12.83 -9.89 -5.56
C LEU A 41 -12.43 -9.96 -7.03
N GLU A 42 -11.47 -10.81 -7.40
CA GLU A 42 -11.13 -11.10 -8.79
C GLU A 42 -12.33 -11.61 -9.59
N LYS A 43 -13.11 -12.56 -9.03
CA LYS A 43 -14.35 -13.04 -9.66
C LYS A 43 -15.43 -11.96 -9.76
N CYS A 44 -15.36 -10.92 -8.94
CA CYS A 44 -16.21 -9.73 -9.04
C CYS A 44 -15.73 -8.73 -10.10
N HIS A 45 -14.65 -9.03 -10.85
CA HIS A 45 -14.09 -8.18 -11.90
C HIS A 45 -13.66 -6.79 -11.42
N VAL A 46 -13.08 -6.71 -10.22
CA VAL A 46 -12.38 -5.48 -9.79
C VAL A 46 -11.10 -5.31 -10.60
N ASP A 47 -10.70 -4.07 -10.84
CA ASP A 47 -9.59 -3.72 -11.74
C ASP A 47 -8.23 -3.76 -11.02
N GLY A 48 -8.23 -3.90 -9.69
CA GLY A 48 -7.03 -4.13 -8.89
C GLY A 48 -7.32 -4.25 -7.40
N ILE A 49 -6.33 -4.74 -6.67
CA ILE A 49 -6.39 -4.86 -5.21
C ILE A 49 -5.16 -4.19 -4.59
N GLU A 50 -5.37 -3.21 -3.70
CA GLU A 50 -4.30 -2.67 -2.86
C GLU A 50 -4.19 -3.47 -1.56
N ILE A 51 -3.04 -4.10 -1.34
CA ILE A 51 -2.73 -4.79 -0.10
C ILE A 51 -2.16 -3.82 0.93
N SER A 52 -2.78 -3.86 2.10
CA SER A 52 -2.42 -3.11 3.29
C SER A 52 -2.48 -4.01 4.53
N CYS A 53 -2.44 -3.45 5.73
CA CYS A 53 -2.52 -4.22 6.96
C CYS A 53 -3.01 -3.35 8.11
N GLY A 54 -3.59 -4.01 9.11
CA GLY A 54 -3.83 -3.50 10.45
C GLY A 54 -4.97 -2.51 10.56
N MET A 55 -5.17 -2.06 11.80
CA MET A 55 -6.27 -1.18 12.19
C MET A 55 -5.77 -0.07 13.10
N ILE A 56 -6.30 1.14 12.93
CA ILE A 56 -5.95 2.30 13.76
C ILE A 56 -6.27 1.98 15.23
N GLY A 57 -5.33 2.28 16.13
CA GLY A 57 -5.49 2.02 17.57
C GLY A 57 -4.92 0.68 18.07
N ARG A 58 -4.27 -0.11 17.20
CA ARG A 58 -3.61 -1.38 17.57
C ARG A 58 -2.08 -1.28 17.40
N LYS A 59 -1.32 -2.04 18.22
CA LYS A 59 0.16 -1.95 18.29
C LYS A 59 0.87 -2.56 17.08
N VAL A 60 0.24 -3.51 16.39
CA VAL A 60 0.81 -4.22 15.24
C VAL A 60 -0.02 -3.85 14.00
N GLY A 61 0.65 -3.57 12.88
CA GLY A 61 -0.01 -3.38 11.58
C GLY A 61 -0.61 -2.00 11.32
N ALA A 62 -0.73 -1.16 12.34
CA ALA A 62 -1.35 0.16 12.20
C ALA A 62 -0.61 1.04 11.16
N PRO A 63 -1.35 1.91 10.42
CA PRO A 63 -0.78 2.77 9.38
C PRO A 63 0.27 3.76 9.90
N ASN A 64 0.37 3.90 11.22
CA ASN A 64 1.37 4.68 11.94
C ASN A 64 2.67 3.88 12.25
N ARG A 65 2.94 2.77 11.55
CA ARG A 65 4.24 2.07 11.68
C ARG A 65 5.39 3.02 11.42
N VAL A 66 6.32 3.06 12.37
CA VAL A 66 7.60 3.78 12.30
C VAL A 66 8.60 2.88 11.59
N ILE A 67 9.35 3.44 10.65
CA ILE A 67 10.39 2.75 9.86
C ILE A 67 11.69 3.47 10.16
N ARG A 68 12.63 2.73 10.77
CA ARG A 68 13.94 3.18 11.25
C ARG A 68 15.07 2.61 10.41
N THR A 69 14.92 1.41 9.89
CA THR A 69 15.92 0.75 9.04
C THR A 69 15.36 0.42 7.66
N ILE A 70 16.28 0.11 6.75
CA ILE A 70 15.99 -0.28 5.37
C ILE A 70 15.15 -1.57 5.33
N GLU A 71 15.46 -2.52 6.23
CA GLU A 71 14.82 -3.83 6.29
C GLU A 71 13.35 -3.75 6.74
N GLU A 72 12.96 -2.63 7.35
CA GLU A 72 11.59 -2.36 7.77
C GLU A 72 10.73 -1.77 6.64
N GLU A 73 11.33 -1.39 5.51
CA GLU A 73 10.60 -0.94 4.31
C GLU A 73 9.88 -2.10 3.61
N GLY A 74 8.72 -1.78 3.02
CA GLY A 74 7.92 -2.77 2.32
C GLY A 74 7.34 -3.81 3.27
N TYR A 75 6.91 -3.41 4.46
CA TYR A 75 6.43 -4.31 5.50
C TYR A 75 5.18 -5.15 5.11
N ASN A 76 4.50 -4.81 4.02
CA ASN A 76 3.42 -5.63 3.43
C ASN A 76 3.86 -6.38 2.16
N PHE A 77 5.06 -6.11 1.64
CA PHE A 77 5.49 -6.55 0.31
C PHE A 77 5.50 -8.06 0.17
N LYS A 78 6.05 -8.79 1.17
CA LYS A 78 6.12 -10.25 1.11
C LYS A 78 4.74 -10.89 0.96
N ALA A 79 3.78 -10.48 1.78
CA ALA A 79 2.41 -10.97 1.73
C ALA A 79 1.70 -10.52 0.45
N ALA A 80 1.87 -9.27 0.03
CA ALA A 80 1.28 -8.76 -1.20
C ALA A 80 1.81 -9.50 -2.45
N SER A 81 3.11 -9.80 -2.47
CA SER A 81 3.75 -10.57 -3.56
C SER A 81 3.24 -12.01 -3.62
N ASP A 82 3.03 -12.66 -2.48
CA ASP A 82 2.44 -14.00 -2.45
C ASP A 82 0.97 -13.98 -2.91
N ILE A 83 0.16 -13.04 -2.41
CA ILE A 83 -1.22 -12.84 -2.90
C ILE A 83 -1.23 -12.58 -4.42
N ALA A 84 -0.38 -11.69 -4.91
CA ALA A 84 -0.28 -11.37 -6.34
C ALA A 84 0.10 -12.58 -7.19
N SER A 85 0.91 -13.51 -6.66
CA SER A 85 1.28 -14.74 -7.38
C SER A 85 0.05 -15.61 -7.73
N GLN A 86 -1.01 -15.50 -6.93
CA GLN A 86 -2.24 -16.30 -7.00
C GLN A 86 -3.40 -15.61 -7.74
N LEU A 87 -3.18 -14.41 -8.28
CA LEU A 87 -4.19 -13.62 -9.00
C LEU A 87 -3.74 -13.31 -10.43
N HIS A 88 -4.70 -12.96 -11.26
CA HIS A 88 -4.56 -12.50 -12.64
C HIS A 88 -4.86 -11.00 -12.78
N ILE A 89 -5.44 -10.38 -11.77
CA ILE A 89 -5.64 -8.92 -11.69
C ILE A 89 -4.44 -8.20 -11.04
N PRO A 90 -4.21 -6.92 -11.37
CA PRO A 90 -3.14 -6.13 -10.76
C PRO A 90 -3.24 -6.04 -9.23
N VAL A 91 -2.11 -6.27 -8.55
CA VAL A 91 -1.98 -6.08 -7.09
C VAL A 91 -1.05 -4.92 -6.79
N PHE A 92 -1.51 -4.02 -5.92
CA PHE A 92 -0.77 -2.86 -5.45
C PHE A 92 -0.38 -3.10 -3.99
N VAL A 93 0.65 -2.40 -3.51
CA VAL A 93 1.06 -2.54 -2.11
C VAL A 93 1.54 -1.23 -1.51
N VAL A 94 1.01 -0.90 -0.34
CA VAL A 94 1.56 0.14 0.54
C VAL A 94 2.48 -0.50 1.56
N GLY A 95 3.65 0.09 1.79
CA GLY A 95 4.65 -0.49 2.69
C GLY A 95 5.71 0.47 3.21
N GLY A 96 5.51 1.78 3.04
CA GLY A 96 6.45 2.80 3.51
C GLY A 96 7.81 2.78 2.81
N PHE A 97 7.80 2.57 1.49
CA PHE A 97 8.97 2.56 0.64
C PHE A 97 9.54 3.97 0.47
N ARG A 98 10.85 4.15 0.72
CA ARG A 98 11.54 5.44 0.67
C ARG A 98 12.47 5.59 -0.53
N ARG A 99 12.95 4.47 -1.06
CA ARG A 99 14.05 4.44 -2.02
C ARG A 99 13.56 3.91 -3.36
N PHE A 100 13.84 4.67 -4.42
CA PHE A 100 13.41 4.32 -5.76
C PHE A 100 14.03 2.98 -6.23
N VAL A 101 15.32 2.76 -5.96
CA VAL A 101 16.01 1.51 -6.32
C VAL A 101 15.39 0.26 -5.71
N ASP A 102 14.89 0.35 -4.47
CA ASP A 102 14.20 -0.78 -3.82
C ASP A 102 12.83 -1.02 -4.45
N ILE A 103 12.11 0.06 -4.76
CA ILE A 103 10.82 0.00 -5.44
C ILE A 103 10.99 -0.70 -6.79
N GLU A 104 11.95 -0.26 -7.59
CA GLU A 104 12.25 -0.82 -8.90
C GLU A 104 12.62 -2.31 -8.80
N SER A 105 13.56 -2.66 -7.93
CA SER A 105 13.99 -4.04 -7.71
C SER A 105 12.82 -4.96 -7.32
N ARG A 106 11.91 -4.47 -6.47
CA ARG A 106 10.72 -5.20 -6.01
C ARG A 106 9.67 -5.37 -7.10
N LEU A 107 9.45 -4.36 -7.93
CA LEU A 107 8.54 -4.45 -9.07
C LEU A 107 9.09 -5.43 -10.12
N GLN A 108 10.40 -5.42 -10.38
CA GLN A 108 11.04 -6.34 -11.33
C GLN A 108 11.03 -7.81 -10.86
N SER A 109 11.07 -8.04 -9.55
CA SER A 109 11.18 -9.38 -8.95
C SER A 109 9.84 -10.00 -8.52
N SER A 110 8.70 -9.35 -8.75
CA SER A 110 7.39 -9.83 -8.30
C SER A 110 6.27 -9.57 -9.31
N LYS A 111 5.07 -10.07 -9.03
CA LYS A 111 3.84 -9.73 -9.77
C LYS A 111 3.15 -8.46 -9.24
N ILE A 112 3.80 -7.69 -8.38
CA ILE A 112 3.25 -6.42 -7.90
C ILE A 112 3.25 -5.42 -9.06
N ALA A 113 2.09 -4.84 -9.33
CA ALA A 113 1.92 -3.89 -10.43
C ALA A 113 2.28 -2.45 -10.00
N VAL A 114 2.00 -2.09 -8.74
CA VAL A 114 2.14 -0.71 -8.25
C VAL A 114 2.60 -0.69 -6.79
N ILE A 115 3.54 0.21 -6.48
CA ILE A 115 3.85 0.62 -5.11
C ILE A 115 3.04 1.87 -4.76
N SER A 116 2.23 1.78 -3.71
CA SER A 116 1.40 2.89 -3.21
C SER A 116 2.15 3.77 -2.20
N LEU A 117 2.03 5.09 -2.34
CA LEU A 117 2.66 6.09 -1.48
C LEU A 117 1.61 6.96 -0.78
N GLY A 118 1.67 7.03 0.55
CA GLY A 118 0.84 7.93 1.36
C GLY A 118 1.67 9.09 1.95
N ARG A 119 2.15 8.91 3.18
CA ARG A 119 2.94 9.90 3.95
C ARG A 119 4.14 10.51 3.21
N HIS A 120 4.68 9.82 2.22
CA HIS A 120 5.80 10.26 1.40
C HIS A 120 5.38 11.45 0.51
N LEU A 121 4.18 11.40 -0.07
CA LEU A 121 3.62 12.48 -0.89
C LEU A 121 3.05 13.64 -0.06
N ILE A 122 2.72 13.39 1.22
CA ILE A 122 2.41 14.47 2.18
C ILE A 122 3.68 15.25 2.52
N CYS A 123 4.79 14.54 2.73
CA CYS A 123 6.10 15.16 2.98
C CYS A 123 6.63 15.85 1.72
N GLU A 124 6.52 15.21 0.56
CA GLU A 124 7.15 15.67 -0.66
C GLU A 124 6.21 15.42 -1.84
N PRO A 125 5.30 16.37 -2.15
CA PRO A 125 4.36 16.22 -3.27
C PRO A 125 5.06 16.04 -4.63
N ASP A 126 6.30 16.50 -4.75
CA ASP A 126 7.15 16.39 -5.94
C ASP A 126 8.12 15.19 -5.89
N LEU A 127 8.01 14.29 -4.91
CA LEU A 127 8.89 13.12 -4.74
C LEU A 127 9.08 12.30 -6.04
N PRO A 128 8.04 12.01 -6.85
CA PRO A 128 8.25 11.30 -8.11
C PRO A 128 9.20 12.03 -9.05
N LYS A 129 9.14 13.38 -9.10
CA LYS A 129 10.06 14.16 -9.95
C LYS A 129 11.49 14.10 -9.41
N LYS A 130 11.67 14.15 -8.09
CA LYS A 130 12.98 14.02 -7.44
C LYS A 130 13.59 12.66 -7.73
N TRP A 131 12.82 11.58 -7.61
CA TRP A 131 13.27 10.25 -8.01
C TRP A 131 13.64 10.21 -9.49
N MET A 132 12.81 10.72 -10.40
CA MET A 132 13.16 10.72 -11.83
C MET A 132 14.42 11.54 -12.17
N ALA A 133 14.76 12.55 -11.36
CA ALA A 133 15.99 13.33 -11.51
C ALA A 133 17.21 12.62 -10.89
N ASP A 134 17.00 11.88 -9.80
CA ASP A 134 18.01 11.13 -9.07
C ASP A 134 17.40 9.88 -8.42
N HIS A 135 17.66 8.72 -9.03
CA HIS A 135 17.18 7.42 -8.52
C HIS A 135 17.77 7.05 -7.14
N THR A 136 18.82 7.75 -6.67
CA THR A 136 19.41 7.55 -5.34
C THR A 136 18.76 8.42 -4.27
N TYR A 137 17.89 9.37 -4.66
CA TYR A 137 17.18 10.23 -3.71
C TYR A 137 16.27 9.42 -2.79
N GLU A 138 16.44 9.61 -1.47
CA GLU A 138 15.60 8.99 -0.46
C GLU A 138 14.52 9.96 0.02
N SER A 139 13.28 9.48 0.14
CA SER A 139 12.19 10.28 0.72
C SER A 139 12.53 10.77 2.13
N GLN A 140 12.23 12.03 2.41
CA GLN A 140 12.49 12.72 3.67
C GLN A 140 11.54 12.33 4.80
N CYS A 141 10.34 11.81 4.49
CA CYS A 141 9.41 11.32 5.50
C CYS A 141 10.16 10.43 6.52
N LYS A 142 9.98 10.63 7.83
CA LYS A 142 10.64 9.79 8.87
C LYS A 142 9.67 8.83 9.57
N SER A 143 8.47 8.66 9.01
CA SER A 143 7.38 7.89 9.63
C SER A 143 7.09 8.33 11.07
N CYS A 144 7.28 9.63 11.37
CA CYS A 144 7.12 10.20 12.72
C CYS A 144 5.64 10.31 13.16
N ASN A 145 4.71 10.10 12.24
CA ASN A 145 3.26 10.17 12.44
C ASN A 145 2.70 11.53 12.85
N GLN A 146 3.51 12.59 12.82
CA GLN A 146 3.04 13.93 13.15
C GLN A 146 1.97 14.45 12.17
N CYS A 147 1.95 13.95 10.93
CA CYS A 147 0.89 14.23 9.96
C CYS A 147 -0.49 13.72 10.39
N PHE A 148 -0.60 12.74 11.31
CA PHE A 148 -1.89 12.34 11.87
C PHE A 148 -2.44 13.35 12.89
N LEU A 149 -1.60 14.30 13.33
CA LEU A 149 -1.91 15.28 14.39
C LEU A 149 -2.14 16.69 13.83
N THR A 150 -2.44 16.80 12.54
CA THR A 150 -2.59 18.07 11.83
C THR A 150 -3.93 18.12 11.11
N ASN A 151 -4.57 19.28 11.14
CA ASN A 151 -5.76 19.58 10.35
C ASN A 151 -5.68 21.05 9.88
N PRO A 152 -5.44 21.33 8.58
CA PRO A 152 -5.39 20.39 7.46
C PRO A 152 -4.22 19.38 7.54
N LEU A 153 -4.30 18.31 6.75
CA LEU A 153 -3.27 17.26 6.69
C LEU A 153 -1.96 17.82 6.11
N GLU A 154 -0.90 17.87 6.92
CA GLU A 154 0.40 18.43 6.52
C GLU A 154 1.58 17.63 7.10
N CYS A 155 2.76 17.79 6.50
CA CYS A 155 3.99 17.24 7.06
C CYS A 155 4.68 18.29 7.95
N ARG A 156 4.80 17.99 9.24
CA ARG A 156 5.51 18.87 10.19
C ARG A 156 7.03 18.94 10.00
N MET A 157 7.60 18.07 9.16
CA MET A 157 9.03 18.11 8.82
C MET A 157 9.35 19.12 7.71
N ASN A 158 8.34 19.71 7.06
CA ASN A 158 8.51 20.69 5.97
C ASN A 158 8.65 22.13 6.46
N HIS A 159 8.89 22.35 7.76
CA HIS A 159 9.00 23.66 8.39
C HIS A 159 10.27 23.77 9.24
#